data_AF-B7T9V4-F1
#
_entry.id   AF-B7T9V4-F1
#
_cell.length_a   1.000
_cell.length_b   1.000
_cell.length_c   1.000
_cell.angle_alpha   90.00
_cell.angle_beta   90.00
_cell.angle_gamma   90.00
#
_symmetry.space_group_name_H-M   'P 1'
#
loop_
_entity.id
_entity.type
_entity.pdbx_description
1 polymer ?
#
loop_
_entity_poly.entity_id
_entity_poly.type
_entity_poly.pdbx_seq_one_letter_code
_entity_poly.pdbx_strand_id
1 'polypeptide(L)'
;ATDASGPVKGVMDAVFDDFKSMRLPAPVRIALACCINMCGAVHCSDIGLVGIHRKPPMVDHEWADQLCEIPLAVSACPTAAVRPTKVEYNGNKVNSIAIKEDRCMYCGNCYT
;
A
#
# COMPACT_ATOMS: atom_id res chain seq x y z
N ALA A 1 -1.25 2.61 -4.96
CA ALA A 1 -2.70 2.82 -4.89
C ALA A 1 -3.19 4.10 -5.57
N THR A 2 -2.31 5.08 -5.80
CA THR A 2 -2.61 6.32 -6.53
C THR A 2 -1.29 6.89 -7.09
N ASP A 3 -1.37 7.90 -7.95
CA ASP A 3 -0.24 8.74 -8.32
C ASP A 3 0.07 9.79 -7.24
N ALA A 4 1.30 10.33 -7.22
CA ALA A 4 1.69 11.42 -6.34
C ALA A 4 1.55 12.80 -7.01
N SER A 5 2.15 12.97 -8.20
CA SER A 5 2.29 14.28 -8.85
C SER A 5 0.95 14.89 -9.27
N GLY A 6 0.07 14.10 -9.88
CA GLY A 6 -1.24 14.53 -10.36
C GLY A 6 -2.15 15.05 -9.23
N PRO A 7 -2.40 14.27 -8.17
CA PRO A 7 -3.18 14.75 -7.03
C PRO A 7 -2.56 15.98 -6.34
N VAL A 8 -1.24 16.03 -6.19
CA VAL A 8 -0.56 17.22 -5.63
C VAL A 8 -0.82 18.45 -6.49
N LYS A 9 -0.71 18.34 -7.82
CA LYS A 9 -1.05 19.43 -8.74
C LYS A 9 -2.51 19.88 -8.57
N GLY A 10 -3.45 18.94 -8.56
CA GLY A 10 -4.88 19.25 -8.39
C GLY A 10 -5.19 19.93 -7.05
N VAL A 11 -4.58 19.49 -5.95
CA VAL A 11 -4.75 20.12 -4.63
C VAL A 11 -4.13 21.51 -4.62
N MET A 12 -2.89 21.66 -5.10
CA MET A 12 -2.19 22.95 -5.10
C MET A 12 -2.88 24.00 -5.97
N ASP A 13 -3.52 23.59 -7.08
CA ASP A 13 -4.33 24.49 -7.89
C ASP A 13 -5.58 24.97 -7.13
N ALA A 14 -6.23 24.09 -6.36
CA ALA A 14 -7.41 24.43 -5.57
C ALA A 14 -7.10 25.35 -4.37
N VAL A 15 -5.90 25.23 -3.77
CA VAL A 15 -5.48 26.03 -2.61
C VAL A 15 -4.47 27.14 -2.97
N PHE A 16 -4.33 27.47 -4.25
CA PHE A 16 -3.30 28.42 -4.70
C PHE A 16 -3.49 29.84 -4.12
N ASP A 17 -4.74 30.26 -3.91
CA ASP A 17 -5.03 31.56 -3.28
C ASP A 17 -4.65 31.59 -1.79
N ASP A 18 -4.79 30.45 -1.10
CA ASP A 18 -4.29 30.28 0.27
C ASP A 18 -2.76 30.32 0.32
N PHE A 19 -2.08 29.72 -0.67
CA PHE A 19 -0.62 29.73 -0.73
C PHE A 19 -0.02 31.14 -0.88
N LYS A 20 -0.71 32.04 -1.59
CA LYS A 20 -0.28 33.43 -1.78
C LYS A 20 -0.62 34.36 -0.60
N SER A 21 -1.39 33.90 0.38
CA SER A 21 -1.91 34.73 1.47
C SER A 21 -1.63 34.12 2.85
N MET A 22 -1.83 34.91 3.91
CA MET A 22 -1.67 34.46 5.30
C MET A 22 -2.98 34.64 6.07
N ARG A 23 -4.09 34.13 5.54
CA ARG A 23 -5.42 34.30 6.14
C ARG A 23 -5.81 33.23 7.17
N LEU A 24 -5.05 32.13 7.25
CA LEU A 24 -5.35 31.01 8.12
C LEU A 24 -4.83 31.26 9.55
N PRO A 25 -5.48 30.69 10.60
CA PRO A 25 -5.06 30.89 11.99
C PRO A 25 -3.64 30.37 12.30
N ALA A 26 -3.17 29.37 11.56
CA ALA A 26 -1.85 28.77 11.66
C ALA A 26 -1.43 28.17 10.31
N PRO A 27 -0.15 27.82 10.10
CA PRO A 27 0.29 27.09 8.92
C PRO A 27 -0.42 25.74 8.81
N VAL A 28 -1.00 25.45 7.64
CA VAL A 28 -1.62 24.16 7.33
C VAL A 28 -0.67 23.35 6.46
N ARG A 29 -0.27 22.18 6.93
CA ARG A 29 0.63 21.24 6.24
C ARG A 29 -0.20 20.15 5.60
N ILE A 30 -0.11 20.06 4.28
CA ILE A 30 -0.77 19.03 3.48
C ILE A 30 0.30 18.08 2.95
N ALA A 31 0.17 16.79 3.23
CA ALA A 31 1.07 15.76 2.70
C ALA A 31 0.31 14.63 2.02
N LEU A 32 0.97 14.01 1.04
CA LEU A 32 0.41 12.89 0.29
C LEU A 32 1.42 11.74 0.23
N ALA A 33 0.92 10.51 0.35
CA ALA A 33 1.66 9.28 0.11
C ALA A 33 0.84 8.35 -0.80
N CYS A 34 1.52 7.71 -1.74
CA CYS A 34 0.89 6.89 -2.79
C CYS A 34 0.47 5.48 -2.32
N CYS A 35 0.95 5.06 -1.14
CA CYS A 35 0.59 3.83 -0.45
C CYS A 35 0.70 3.98 1.08
N ILE A 36 0.33 2.93 1.81
CA ILE A 36 0.32 2.89 3.27
C ILE A 36 1.71 2.81 3.92
N ASN A 37 2.79 2.66 3.14
CA ASN A 37 4.15 2.88 3.68
C ASN A 37 4.35 4.34 4.11
N MET A 38 3.47 5.24 3.67
CA MET A 38 3.36 6.62 4.16
C MET A 38 4.69 7.38 4.11
N CYS A 39 5.48 7.17 3.05
CA CYS A 39 6.76 7.86 2.85
C CYS A 39 6.57 9.38 2.90
N GLY A 40 7.26 10.03 3.83
CA GLY A 40 7.15 11.47 4.06
C GLY A 40 6.40 11.78 5.36
N ALA A 41 5.46 12.73 5.30
CA ALA A 41 4.89 13.36 6.48
C ALA A 41 3.39 13.09 6.68
N VAL A 42 2.79 12.13 5.96
CA VAL A 42 1.33 11.95 5.98
C VAL A 42 0.78 11.61 7.38
N HIS A 43 1.56 10.88 8.18
CA HIS A 43 1.17 10.48 9.53
C HIS A 43 1.25 11.63 10.56
N CYS A 44 1.81 12.78 10.20
CA CYS A 44 2.05 13.91 11.09
C CYS A 44 1.72 15.27 10.46
N SER A 45 0.92 15.27 9.39
CA SER A 45 0.44 16.49 8.71
C SER A 45 -0.95 16.88 9.20
N ASP A 46 -1.29 18.17 9.09
CA ASP A 46 -2.62 18.67 9.42
C ASP A 46 -3.69 18.04 8.51
N ILE A 47 -3.35 17.84 7.23
CA ILE A 47 -4.15 17.08 6.27
C ILE A 47 -3.27 16.03 5.58
N GLY A 48 -3.64 14.76 5.74
CA GLY A 48 -2.93 13.63 5.17
C GLY A 48 -3.74 12.91 4.10
N LEU A 49 -3.16 12.74 2.91
CA LEU A 49 -3.74 11.98 1.80
C LEU A 49 -2.97 10.66 1.64
N VAL A 50 -3.64 9.51 1.80
CA VAL A 50 -3.03 8.18 1.62
C VAL A 50 -3.76 7.39 0.55
N GLY A 51 -3.01 6.87 -0.41
CA GLY A 51 -3.50 5.85 -1.32
C GLY A 51 -3.70 4.50 -0.64
N ILE A 52 -4.89 3.91 -0.75
CA ILE A 52 -5.20 2.58 -0.22
C ILE A 52 -5.64 1.61 -1.32
N HIS A 53 -5.32 0.33 -1.14
CA HIS A 53 -5.90 -0.75 -1.93
C HIS A 53 -7.20 -1.25 -1.27
N ARG A 54 -8.06 -1.90 -2.05
CA ARG A 54 -9.36 -2.43 -1.57
C ARG A 54 -9.61 -3.88 -2.01
N LYS A 55 -8.57 -4.56 -2.48
CA LYS A 55 -8.63 -5.95 -2.96
C LYS A 55 -7.40 -6.71 -2.45
N PRO A 56 -7.52 -8.00 -2.10
CA PRO A 56 -6.37 -8.84 -1.82
C PRO A 56 -5.39 -8.89 -3.00
N PRO A 57 -4.09 -9.14 -2.77
CA PRO A 57 -3.16 -9.32 -3.87
C PRO A 57 -3.43 -10.63 -4.60
N MET A 58 -3.18 -10.63 -5.90
CA MET A 58 -3.21 -11.84 -6.72
C MET A 58 -1.93 -12.63 -6.48
N VAL A 59 -2.03 -13.94 -6.35
CA VAL A 59 -0.87 -14.82 -6.13
C VAL A 59 -0.47 -15.45 -7.45
N ASP A 60 0.77 -15.20 -7.86
CA ASP A 60 1.39 -15.91 -8.98
C ASP A 60 2.05 -17.18 -8.45
N HIS A 61 1.32 -18.30 -8.55
CA HIS A 61 1.78 -19.58 -8.01
C HIS A 61 2.97 -20.18 -8.76
N GLU A 62 3.20 -19.79 -10.02
CA GLU A 62 4.32 -20.29 -10.83
C GLU A 62 5.66 -19.76 -10.30
N TRP A 63 5.67 -18.49 -9.91
CA TRP A 63 6.89 -17.75 -9.58
C TRP A 63 7.09 -17.51 -8.07
N ALA A 64 6.07 -17.76 -7.24
CA ALA A 64 6.13 -17.47 -5.81
C ALA A 64 7.35 -18.08 -5.08
N ASP A 65 7.69 -19.35 -5.32
CA ASP A 65 8.84 -20.00 -4.67
C ASP A 65 10.19 -19.58 -5.28
N GLN A 66 10.17 -19.10 -6.53
CA GLN A 66 11.38 -18.77 -7.28
C GLN A 66 11.84 -17.33 -7.02
N LEU A 67 10.89 -16.41 -6.80
CA LEU A 67 11.15 -14.98 -6.64
C LEU A 67 11.04 -14.51 -5.19
N CYS A 68 10.36 -15.25 -4.32
CA CYS A 68 10.09 -14.81 -2.96
C CYS A 68 10.60 -15.81 -1.92
N GLU A 69 11.23 -15.29 -0.87
CA GLU A 69 11.42 -16.06 0.36
C GLU A 69 10.08 -16.15 1.09
N ILE A 70 9.38 -17.30 0.99
CA ILE A 70 8.05 -17.51 1.57
C ILE A 70 7.95 -17.07 3.05
N PRO A 71 8.94 -17.34 3.94
CA PRO A 71 8.89 -16.86 5.32
C PRO A 71 8.85 -15.33 5.45
N LEU A 72 9.48 -14.59 4.53
CA LEU A 72 9.42 -13.12 4.51
C LEU A 72 8.01 -12.65 4.10
N ALA A 73 7.42 -13.24 3.06
CA ALA A 73 6.06 -12.90 2.64
C ALA A 73 5.01 -13.18 3.74
N VAL A 74 5.20 -14.25 4.51
CA VAL A 74 4.34 -14.60 5.65
C VAL A 74 4.51 -13.59 6.79
N SER A 75 5.76 -13.29 7.18
CA SER A 75 6.04 -12.37 8.30
C SER A 75 5.73 -10.90 7.97
N ALA A 76 5.71 -10.52 6.70
CA ALA A 76 5.29 -9.20 6.24
C ALA A 76 3.81 -8.89 6.52
N CYS A 77 2.96 -9.90 6.79
CA CYS A 77 1.53 -9.67 6.98
C CYS A 77 1.20 -9.30 8.45
N PRO A 78 0.81 -8.05 8.76
CA PRO A 78 0.53 -7.64 10.14
C PRO A 78 -0.76 -8.26 10.70
N THR A 79 -1.70 -8.67 9.85
CA THR A 79 -2.93 -9.34 10.26
C THR A 79 -2.85 -10.87 10.17
N ALA A 80 -1.67 -11.43 9.85
CA ALA A 80 -1.44 -12.87 9.67
C ALA A 80 -2.46 -13.54 8.71
N ALA A 81 -2.80 -12.85 7.62
CA ALA A 81 -3.65 -13.36 6.54
C ALA A 81 -2.90 -14.28 5.57
N VAL A 82 -1.58 -14.13 5.45
CA VAL A 82 -0.71 -14.91 4.57
C VAL A 82 -0.22 -16.15 5.30
N ARG A 83 -0.29 -17.31 4.64
CA ARG A 83 0.21 -18.60 5.15
C ARG A 83 0.93 -19.37 4.06
N PRO A 84 1.96 -20.17 4.39
CA PRO A 84 2.57 -21.06 3.43
C PRO A 84 1.59 -22.17 3.02
N THR A 85 1.61 -22.55 1.76
CA THR A 85 0.81 -23.65 1.21
C THR A 85 1.59 -24.37 0.12
N LYS A 86 1.14 -25.57 -0.25
CA LYS A 86 1.56 -26.22 -1.51
C LYS A 86 0.39 -26.21 -2.46
N VAL A 87 0.63 -25.86 -3.71
CA VAL A 87 -0.37 -25.82 -4.78
C VAL A 87 0.14 -26.62 -5.95
N GLU A 88 -0.80 -27.20 -6.69
CA GLU A 88 -0.51 -27.97 -7.89
C GLU A 88 -0.65 -27.03 -9.10
N TYR A 89 0.46 -26.81 -9.80
CA TYR A 89 0.52 -25.94 -10.96
C TYR A 89 1.18 -26.70 -12.11
N ASN A 90 0.49 -26.80 -13.26
CA ASN A 90 0.93 -27.55 -14.43
C ASN A 90 1.42 -28.99 -14.14
N GLY A 91 0.77 -29.67 -13.19
CA GLY A 91 1.10 -31.05 -12.79
C GLY A 91 2.26 -31.18 -11.80
N ASN A 92 2.87 -30.08 -11.37
CA ASN A 92 3.93 -30.04 -10.37
C ASN A 92 3.44 -29.43 -9.05
N LYS A 93 3.87 -30.00 -7.93
CA LYS A 93 3.63 -29.43 -6.60
C LYS A 93 4.67 -28.35 -6.30
N VAL A 94 4.22 -27.10 -6.28
CA VAL A 94 5.06 -25.93 -5.97
C VAL A 94 4.72 -25.39 -4.58
N ASN A 95 5.73 -24.86 -3.88
CA ASN A 95 5.48 -24.12 -2.65
C ASN A 95 4.96 -22.73 -3.02
N SER A 96 3.97 -22.24 -2.28
CA SER A 96 3.39 -20.93 -2.53
C SER A 96 2.76 -20.39 -1.24
N ILE A 97 1.99 -19.31 -1.37
CA ILE A 97 1.24 -18.70 -0.30
C ILE A 97 -0.26 -18.78 -0.56
N ALA A 98 -1.04 -18.92 0.50
CA ALA A 98 -2.49 -18.75 0.49
C ALA A 98 -2.86 -17.53 1.33
N ILE A 99 -3.85 -16.77 0.89
CA ILE A 99 -4.30 -15.55 1.56
C ILE A 99 -5.74 -15.74 2.03
N LYS A 100 -5.95 -15.52 3.33
CA LYS A 100 -7.27 -15.47 3.95
C LYS A 100 -7.88 -14.09 3.75
N GLU A 101 -8.82 -13.96 2.80
CA GLU A 101 -9.40 -12.66 2.42
C GLU A 101 -10.12 -11.98 3.60
N ASP A 102 -10.76 -12.75 4.49
CA ASP A 102 -11.43 -12.28 5.71
C ASP A 102 -10.50 -11.54 6.68
N ARG A 103 -9.20 -11.85 6.65
CA ARG A 103 -8.17 -11.20 7.48
C ARG A 103 -7.36 -10.16 6.72
N CYS A 104 -7.49 -10.10 5.39
CA CYS A 104 -6.68 -9.20 4.57
C CYS A 104 -7.26 -7.78 4.64
N MET A 105 -6.41 -6.81 4.99
CA MET A 105 -6.76 -5.38 4.96
C MET A 105 -6.07 -4.61 3.82
N TYR A 106 -5.51 -5.34 2.85
CA TYR A 106 -5.00 -4.79 1.59
C TYR A 106 -3.84 -3.79 1.73
N CYS A 107 -2.99 -3.92 2.76
CA CYS A 107 -1.82 -3.04 2.92
C CYS A 107 -0.79 -3.17 1.78
N GLY A 108 -0.70 -4.34 1.15
CA GLY A 108 0.28 -4.62 0.10
C GLY A 108 1.70 -4.90 0.61
N ASN A 109 1.93 -5.00 1.92
CA ASN A 109 3.28 -5.22 2.47
C ASN A 109 3.89 -6.57 2.03
N CYS A 110 3.07 -7.58 1.75
CA CYS A 110 3.57 -8.86 1.21
C CYS A 110 3.99 -8.81 -0.27
N TYR A 111 3.74 -7.68 -0.96
CA TYR A 111 4.20 -7.42 -2.33
C TYR A 111 5.42 -6.47 -2.36
N THR A 112 5.75 -5.85 -1.23
CA THR A 112 6.96 -5.02 -1.08
C THR A 112 8.19 -5.90 -1.03
#